data_AF-A0A0F8Y7J0-F1
#
_entry.id   AF-A0A0F8Y7J0-F1
#
_cell.length_a   1.000
_cell.length_b   1.000
_cell.length_c   1.000
_cell.angle_alpha   90.00
_cell.angle_beta   90.00
_cell.angle_gamma   90.00
#
_symmetry.space_group_name_H-M   'P 1'
#
loop_
_entity.id
_entity.type
_entity.pdbx_description
1 polymer ?
#
loop_
_entity_poly.entity_id
_entity_poly.type
_entity_poly.pdbx_seq_one_letter_code
_entity_poly.pdbx_strand_id
1 'polypeptide(L)'
;MGTLTTTELISETRAHLGGRDDLTDAELVVALNLTQMRIARSHDFEELRTVESGVFVISGTPATDKFLAFSTLTQSNPREIYS
;
A
#
# COMPACT_ATOMS: atom_id res chain seq x y z
N MET A 1 -15.93 -14.87 8.00
CA MET A 1 -14.45 -14.87 8.03
C MET A 1 -14.02 -15.61 9.29
N GLY A 2 -13.41 -16.78 9.15
CA GLY A 2 -12.84 -17.50 10.30
C GLY A 2 -11.50 -16.87 10.69
N THR A 3 -11.28 -16.65 11.98
CA THR A 3 -9.98 -16.20 12.52
C THR A 3 -9.11 -17.42 12.79
N LEU A 4 -8.03 -17.55 12.03
CA LEU A 4 -6.97 -18.51 12.33
C LEU A 4 -6.17 -18.03 13.53
N THR A 5 -5.87 -18.95 14.43
CA THR A 5 -4.91 -18.76 15.52
C THR A 5 -3.48 -18.76 14.97
N THR A 6 -2.53 -18.22 15.75
CA THR A 6 -1.11 -18.19 15.35
C THR A 6 -0.56 -19.59 15.08
N THR A 7 -1.01 -20.59 15.84
CA THR A 7 -0.58 -21.99 15.66
C THR A 7 -1.06 -22.58 14.33
N GLU A 8 -2.30 -22.27 13.93
CA GLU A 8 -2.85 -22.71 12.64
C GLU A 8 -2.15 -22.00 11.47
N LEU A 9 -1.79 -20.72 11.63
CA LEU A 9 -0.98 -20.01 10.64
C LEU A 9 0.40 -20.66 10.49
N ILE A 10 1.09 -21.02 11.58
CA ILE A 10 2.39 -21.70 11.52
C ILE A 10 2.26 -23.03 10.79
N SER A 11 1.23 -23.84 11.10
CA SER A 11 1.03 -25.13 10.43
C SER A 11 0.79 -24.97 8.93
N GLU A 12 -0.03 -23.98 8.54
CA GLU A 12 -0.35 -23.73 7.14
C GLU A 12 0.89 -23.22 6.37
N THR A 13 1.68 -22.35 7.01
CA THR A 13 2.91 -21.81 6.41
C THR A 13 3.95 -22.91 6.24
N ARG A 14 4.11 -23.80 7.23
CA ARG A 14 5.01 -24.96 7.13
C ARG A 14 4.55 -25.94 6.06
N ALA A 15 3.25 -26.19 5.94
CA ALA A 15 2.70 -27.03 4.87
C ALA A 15 3.01 -26.45 3.48
N HIS A 16 2.87 -25.14 3.30
CA HIS A 16 3.23 -24.44 2.05
C HIS A 16 4.72 -24.49 1.73
N LEU A 17 5.58 -24.59 2.74
CA LEU A 17 7.03 -24.72 2.59
C LEU A 17 7.48 -26.19 2.39
N GLY A 18 6.54 -27.11 2.16
CA GLY A 18 6.83 -28.52 1.91
C GLY A 18 7.18 -29.31 3.17
N GLY A 19 6.70 -28.88 4.34
CA GLY A 19 6.95 -29.58 5.61
C GLY A 19 8.40 -29.46 6.07
N ARG A 20 9.05 -28.33 5.79
CA ARG A 20 10.43 -28.07 6.22
C ARG A 20 10.55 -28.02 7.74
N ASP A 21 11.27 -29.01 8.28
CA ASP A 21 11.55 -29.15 9.72
C ASP A 21 12.83 -28.41 10.17
N ASP A 22 13.63 -27.94 9.21
CA ASP A 22 14.82 -27.13 9.50
C ASP A 22 14.48 -25.71 9.97
N LEU A 23 13.24 -25.26 9.73
CA LEU A 23 12.72 -23.97 10.17
C LEU A 23 12.01 -24.11 11.51
N THR A 24 12.50 -23.40 12.51
CA THR A 24 11.89 -23.35 13.83
C THR A 24 10.57 -22.56 13.82
N ASP A 25 9.66 -22.88 14.74
CA ASP A 25 8.40 -22.12 14.90
C ASP A 25 8.68 -20.63 15.17
N ALA A 26 9.76 -20.31 15.87
CA ALA A 26 10.15 -18.94 16.16
C ALA A 26 10.50 -18.15 14.88
N GLU A 27 11.22 -18.75 13.94
CA GLU A 27 11.55 -18.12 12.65
C GLU A 27 10.29 -17.88 11.81
N LEU A 28 9.35 -18.83 11.82
CA LEU A 28 8.07 -18.69 11.13
C LEU A 28 7.23 -17.56 11.75
N VAL A 29 7.20 -17.44 13.07
CA VAL A 29 6.51 -16.34 13.76
C VAL A 29 7.11 -14.98 13.40
N VAL A 30 8.45 -14.86 13.36
CA VAL A 30 9.11 -13.61 12.96
C VAL A 30 8.73 -13.23 11.53
N ALA A 31 8.73 -14.21 10.62
CA ALA A 31 8.34 -13.98 9.23
C ALA A 31 6.86 -13.53 9.12
N LEU A 32 5.95 -14.18 9.84
CA LEU A 32 4.53 -13.83 9.88
C LEU A 32 4.28 -12.43 10.44
N ASN A 33 4.97 -12.05 11.51
CA ASN A 33 4.86 -10.70 12.07
C ASN A 33 5.36 -9.65 11.08
N LEU A 34 6.46 -9.93 10.38
CA LEU A 34 7.01 -9.02 9.37
C LEU A 34 6.05 -8.84 8.19
N THR A 35 5.39 -9.91 7.72
CA THR A 35 4.40 -9.81 6.64
C THR A 35 3.18 -9.03 7.08
N GLN A 36 2.64 -9.28 8.27
CA GLN A 36 1.53 -8.51 8.84
C GLN A 36 1.86 -7.01 8.90
N MET A 37 3.05 -6.64 9.38
CA MET A 37 3.50 -5.25 9.41
C MET A 37 3.58 -4.61 8.02
N ARG A 38 4.03 -5.37 7.01
CA ARG A 38 4.11 -4.87 5.63
C ARG A 38 2.74 -4.67 5.01
N ILE A 39 1.81 -5.60 5.24
CA ILE A 39 0.42 -5.50 4.78
C ILE A 39 -0.24 -4.28 5.42
N ALA A 40 -0.10 -4.11 6.74
CA ALA A 40 -0.62 -2.96 7.45
C ALA A 40 -0.08 -1.65 6.86
N ARG A 41 1.24 -1.54 6.65
CA ARG A 41 1.83 -0.35 6.01
C ARG A 41 1.34 -0.11 4.59
N SER A 42 1.19 -1.17 3.80
CA SER A 42 0.66 -1.04 2.43
C SER A 42 -0.75 -0.51 2.42
N HIS A 43 -1.59 -0.99 3.34
CA HIS A 43 -2.96 -0.53 3.52
C HIS A 43 -3.00 0.94 3.95
N ASP A 44 -2.17 1.34 4.94
CA ASP A 44 -2.07 2.73 5.37
C ASP A 44 -1.64 3.66 4.21
N PHE A 45 -0.71 3.21 3.35
CA PHE A 45 -0.30 3.96 2.16
C PHE A 45 -1.41 4.11 1.10
N GLU A 46 -2.27 3.10 0.96
CA GLU A 46 -3.43 3.16 0.08
C GLU A 46 -4.47 4.16 0.61
N GLU A 47 -4.72 4.16 1.92
CA GLU A 47 -5.64 5.10 2.57
C GLU A 47 -5.15 6.56 2.53
N LEU A 48 -3.83 6.80 2.54
CA LEU A 48 -3.24 8.14 2.44
C LEU A 48 -3.26 8.72 1.02
N ARG A 49 -3.65 7.93 0.01
CA ARG A 49 -3.64 8.38 -1.39
C ARG A 49 -4.90 9.19 -1.72
N THR A 50 -4.91 10.47 -1.35
CA THR A 50 -5.92 11.42 -1.84
C THR A 50 -5.60 11.78 -3.29
N VAL A 51 -6.48 11.40 -4.22
CA VAL A 51 -6.35 11.73 -5.64
C VAL A 51 -7.35 12.82 -5.99
N GLU A 52 -6.85 14.01 -6.33
CA GLU A 52 -7.66 15.09 -6.91
C GLU A 52 -7.42 15.10 -8.43
N SER A 53 -8.48 14.99 -9.23
CA SER A 53 -8.41 15.04 -10.70
C SER A 53 -9.09 16.28 -11.24
N GLY A 54 -8.45 16.94 -12.20
CA GLY A 54 -8.97 18.13 -12.89
C GLY A 54 -8.76 18.02 -14.40
N VAL A 55 -9.69 18.55 -15.18
CA VAL A 55 -9.60 18.54 -16.65
C VAL A 55 -8.98 19.86 -17.13
N PHE A 56 -7.85 19.78 -17.83
CA PHE A 56 -7.19 20.96 -18.43
C PHE A 56 -7.73 21.22 -19.84
N VAL A 57 -8.44 22.32 -20.03
CA VAL A 57 -8.87 22.75 -21.36
C VAL A 57 -7.88 23.79 -21.88
N ILE A 58 -7.01 23.43 -22.83
CA ILE A 58 -6.00 24.32 -23.40
C ILE A 58 -6.69 25.41 -24.23
N SER A 59 -6.69 26.65 -23.76
CA SER A 59 -6.97 27.82 -24.59
C SER A 59 -5.63 28.37 -25.05
N GLY A 60 -5.37 28.39 -26.36
CA GLY A 60 -4.09 28.79 -26.99
C GLY A 60 -3.72 30.28 -26.85
N THR A 61 -4.01 30.88 -25.70
CA THR A 61 -3.74 32.29 -25.38
C THR A 61 -2.76 32.33 -24.19
N PRO A 62 -1.50 32.76 -24.39
CA PRO A 62 -0.47 32.76 -23.33
C PRO A 62 -0.81 33.59 -22.08
N ALA A 63 -1.70 34.58 -22.20
CA ALA A 63 -2.14 35.41 -21.08
C ALA A 63 -3.16 34.73 -20.15
N THR A 64 -3.74 33.59 -20.56
CA THR A 64 -4.76 32.84 -19.80
C THR A 64 -4.27 31.44 -19.42
N ASP A 65 -2.96 31.25 -19.34
CA ASP A 65 -2.38 29.95 -19.01
C ASP A 65 -3.01 29.42 -17.72
N LYS A 66 -3.67 28.27 -17.82
CA LYS A 66 -4.47 27.75 -16.72
C LYS A 66 -3.51 27.17 -15.68
N PHE A 67 -3.72 27.54 -14.42
CA PHE A 67 -3.03 26.97 -13.27
C PHE A 67 -3.99 26.03 -12.55
N LEU A 68 -3.53 24.82 -12.22
CA LEU A 68 -4.27 23.89 -11.38
C LEU A 68 -3.89 24.13 -9.92
N ALA A 69 -4.75 24.84 -9.19
CA ALA A 69 -4.62 25.00 -7.75
C ALA A 69 -5.23 23.77 -7.05
N PHE A 70 -4.41 22.87 -6.53
CA PHE A 70 -4.88 21.76 -5.69
C PHE A 70 -5.33 22.29 -4.33
N SER A 71 -6.58 22.75 -4.26
CA SER A 71 -7.12 23.48 -3.10
C SER A 71 -7.37 22.59 -1.88
N THR A 72 -7.35 21.26 -2.05
CA THR A 72 -7.67 20.29 -0.98
C THR A 72 -6.50 19.42 -0.53
N LEU A 73 -5.37 19.44 -1.25
CA LEU A 73 -4.20 18.64 -0.90
C LEU A 73 -3.30 19.39 0.10
N THR A 74 -3.43 19.08 1.38
CA THR A 74 -2.72 19.71 2.50
C THR A 74 -1.20 19.47 2.52
N GLN A 75 -0.64 18.67 1.60
CA GLN A 75 0.79 18.37 1.50
C GLN A 75 1.39 18.81 0.16
N SER A 76 2.46 19.60 0.26
CA SER A 76 3.03 20.45 -0.78
C SER A 76 3.82 19.76 -1.92
N ASN A 77 3.72 18.44 -2.11
CA ASN A 77 4.48 17.73 -3.16
C ASN A 77 3.59 16.81 -4.01
N PRO A 78 2.70 17.36 -4.85
CA PRO A 78 1.99 16.56 -5.84
C PRO A 78 3.00 15.96 -6.82
N ARG A 79 3.01 14.62 -6.95
CA ARG A 79 3.79 13.92 -7.98
C ARG A 79 2.89 13.71 -9.19
N GLU A 80 3.23 14.34 -10.30
CA GLU A 80 2.53 14.14 -11.57
C GLU A 80 2.75 12.68 -12.05
N ILE A 81 1.66 11.97 -12.31
CA ILE A 81 1.68 10.60 -12.85
C ILE A 81 1.11 10.69 -14.26
N TYR A 82 1.95 10.44 -15.26
CA TYR A 82 1.50 10.26 -16.63
C TYR A 82 1.01 8.81 -16.79
N SER A 83 -0.27 8.66 -17.16
CA SER A 83 -0.90 7.38 -17.54
C SER A 83 -1.01 7.27 -19.05
#